data_AF-A4GJL8-F1
#
_entry.id   AF-A4GJL8-F1
#
_cell.length_a   1.000
_cell.length_b   1.000
_cell.length_c   1.000
_cell.angle_alpha   90.00
_cell.angle_beta   90.00
_cell.angle_gamma   90.00
#
_symmetry.space_group_name_H-M   'P 1'
#
loop_
_entity.id
_entity.type
_entity.pdbx_description
1 polymer ?
#
loop_
_entity_poly.entity_id
_entity_poly.type
_entity_poly.pdbx_seq_one_letter_code
_entity_poly.pdbx_strand_id
1 'polypeptide(L)'
;MSILYADSHVDSCTITNGVFSAAQVTDNAGDEYCASAPESYEIVAYEMYLCTAAPTAPTLSSSMGLDNCFKNWESSAGATLPLQQNQTRDMPGTMSRPSNGTYTHGVMLIDNTFGITMAMQFDGTMGGQDGTSGVFCASVAGNETYGSGGNIPSASSTCGSSAITPGKFVETLTSFDSGDFDADVSADNLNGTSASISGYLVDTDGNLAENDADVDKLIGSLVFADAVNFTEATTTLTMLFNVGEGMSLYDDGSDQITFGSGPFQAILTTD
;
A
#
# COMPACT_ATOMS: atom_id res chain seq x y z
N MET A 1 -25.46 1.44 3.07
CA MET A 1 -24.56 0.30 3.28
C MET A 1 -23.20 0.93 3.07
N SER A 2 -22.52 1.28 4.17
CA SER A 2 -21.23 1.98 4.11
C SER A 2 -20.23 0.99 3.55
N ILE A 3 -19.54 1.43 2.52
CA ILE A 3 -18.61 0.62 1.75
C ILE A 3 -17.25 0.74 2.44
N LEU A 4 -17.11 0.03 3.57
CA LEU A 4 -15.89 0.01 4.36
C LEU A 4 -14.80 -0.73 3.59
N TYR A 5 -14.06 -0.04 2.72
CA TYR A 5 -12.83 -0.59 2.11
C TYR A 5 -11.58 -0.31 2.95
N ALA A 6 -11.79 0.01 4.23
CA ALA A 6 -10.75 0.25 5.22
C ALA A 6 -11.00 -0.52 6.53
N ASP A 7 -11.68 -1.68 6.50
CA ASP A 7 -11.66 -2.56 7.69
C ASP A 7 -10.30 -3.26 7.78
N SER A 8 -9.68 -3.07 8.94
CA SER A 8 -8.39 -3.54 9.45
C SER A 8 -8.21 -5.08 9.49
N HIS A 9 -9.04 -5.84 8.79
CA HIS A 9 -8.89 -7.27 8.57
C HIS A 9 -8.59 -7.51 7.09
N VAL A 10 -7.31 -7.46 6.75
CA VAL A 10 -6.90 -7.82 5.40
C VAL A 10 -7.05 -9.34 5.23
N ASP A 11 -8.12 -9.77 4.57
CA ASP A 11 -8.31 -11.19 4.26
C ASP A 11 -7.37 -11.59 3.12
N SER A 12 -6.37 -12.40 3.46
CA SER A 12 -5.48 -12.96 2.44
C SER A 12 -6.29 -13.78 1.42
N CYS A 13 -6.00 -13.57 0.13
CA CYS A 13 -6.62 -14.36 -0.92
C CYS A 13 -6.31 -15.86 -0.74
N THR A 14 -7.31 -16.70 -0.95
CA THR A 14 -7.19 -18.16 -0.92
C THR A 14 -6.50 -18.62 -2.19
N ILE A 15 -5.26 -19.07 -2.05
CA ILE A 15 -4.43 -19.52 -3.17
C ILE A 15 -4.10 -21.01 -2.97
N THR A 16 -4.60 -21.86 -3.86
CA THR A 16 -4.31 -23.31 -3.85
C THR A 16 -3.42 -23.66 -5.03
N ASN A 17 -2.18 -24.08 -4.76
CA ASN A 17 -1.18 -24.42 -5.78
C ASN A 17 -0.94 -23.29 -6.81
N GLY A 18 -0.98 -22.03 -6.37
CA GLY A 18 -0.79 -20.86 -7.23
C GLY A 18 -2.04 -20.44 -8.03
N VAL A 19 -3.19 -21.03 -7.75
CA VAL A 19 -4.49 -20.68 -8.36
C VAL A 19 -5.35 -19.97 -7.31
N PHE A 20 -5.85 -18.79 -7.65
CA PHE A 20 -6.71 -17.94 -6.82
C PHE A 20 -8.15 -18.44 -6.83
N SER A 21 -8.86 -18.29 -5.71
CA SER A 21 -10.30 -18.57 -5.66
C SER A 21 -11.10 -17.47 -6.33
N ALA A 22 -11.83 -17.79 -7.41
CA ALA A 22 -12.74 -16.85 -8.07
C ALA A 22 -13.88 -16.46 -7.12
N ALA A 23 -14.46 -17.47 -6.45
CA ALA A 23 -15.56 -17.31 -5.50
C ALA A 23 -15.24 -16.30 -4.40
N GLN A 24 -14.01 -16.28 -3.86
CA GLN A 24 -13.66 -15.30 -2.82
C GLN A 24 -13.72 -13.85 -3.32
N VAL A 25 -13.42 -13.62 -4.61
CA VAL A 25 -13.47 -12.27 -5.20
C VAL A 25 -14.89 -11.90 -5.61
N THR A 26 -15.68 -12.85 -6.13
CA THR A 26 -17.02 -12.57 -6.70
C THR A 26 -18.19 -12.78 -5.74
N ASP A 27 -18.11 -13.72 -4.80
CA ASP A 27 -19.28 -14.13 -4.00
C ASP A 27 -19.69 -13.08 -2.95
N ASN A 28 -18.82 -12.08 -2.70
CA ASN A 28 -19.05 -10.97 -1.77
C ASN A 28 -19.03 -9.61 -2.48
N ALA A 29 -19.44 -9.56 -3.75
CA ALA A 29 -19.46 -8.36 -4.58
C ALA A 29 -19.99 -7.13 -3.81
N GLY A 30 -19.14 -6.11 -3.66
CA GLY A 30 -19.44 -4.84 -3.00
C GLY A 30 -19.22 -4.75 -1.48
N ASP A 31 -18.88 -5.84 -0.78
CA ASP A 31 -18.73 -5.84 0.70
C ASP A 31 -17.40 -6.43 1.21
N GLU A 32 -16.61 -7.14 0.37
CA GLU A 32 -15.35 -7.78 0.81
C GLU A 32 -14.30 -7.73 -0.31
N TYR A 33 -13.02 -7.55 0.07
CA TYR A 33 -11.87 -7.69 -0.82
C TYR A 33 -10.97 -8.80 -0.27
N CYS A 34 -10.11 -9.37 -1.12
CA CYS A 34 -8.99 -10.15 -0.64
C CYS A 34 -7.67 -9.50 -1.05
N ALA A 35 -6.64 -9.63 -0.23
CA ALA A 35 -5.32 -9.10 -0.54
C ALA A 35 -4.29 -10.18 -0.86
N SER A 36 -3.34 -9.82 -1.71
CA SER A 36 -2.22 -10.69 -2.08
C SER A 36 -1.01 -9.85 -2.46
N ALA A 37 0.17 -10.48 -2.48
CA ALA A 37 1.34 -9.88 -3.08
C ALA A 37 1.16 -9.77 -4.61
N PRO A 38 1.41 -8.58 -5.20
CA PRO A 38 1.55 -8.46 -6.65
C PRO A 38 2.92 -9.00 -7.12
N GLU A 39 3.07 -9.25 -8.42
CA GLU A 39 4.39 -9.60 -9.02
C GLU A 39 5.37 -8.43 -8.90
N SER A 40 4.87 -7.20 -9.02
CA SER A 40 5.61 -5.97 -8.74
C SER A 40 4.69 -4.94 -8.11
N TYR A 41 5.18 -4.32 -7.03
CA TYR A 41 4.57 -3.17 -6.40
C TYR A 41 5.53 -1.99 -6.46
N GLU A 42 5.09 -0.80 -6.79
CA GLU A 42 5.94 0.38 -6.98
C GLU A 42 5.37 1.57 -6.22
N ILE A 43 6.20 2.21 -5.40
CA ILE A 43 5.88 3.47 -4.73
C ILE A 43 6.86 4.55 -5.13
N VAL A 44 6.53 5.81 -4.89
CA VAL A 44 7.49 6.91 -4.94
C VAL A 44 7.68 7.45 -3.52
N ALA A 45 8.87 7.31 -2.95
CA ALA A 45 9.18 7.77 -1.60
C ALA A 45 9.99 9.07 -1.61
N TYR A 46 9.76 9.94 -0.62
CA TYR A 46 10.44 11.22 -0.48
C TYR A 46 11.30 11.28 0.77
N GLU A 47 10.76 10.85 1.92
CA GLU A 47 11.45 10.93 3.20
C GLU A 47 11.16 9.70 4.04
N MET A 48 12.11 9.33 4.88
CA MET A 48 11.93 8.31 5.91
C MET A 48 12.55 8.81 7.22
N TYR A 49 11.85 8.47 8.30
CA TYR A 49 12.21 8.81 9.65
C TYR A 49 12.20 7.59 10.56
N LEU A 50 13.09 7.60 11.55
CA LEU A 50 13.08 6.66 12.66
C LEU A 50 12.74 7.40 13.95
N CYS A 51 11.75 6.92 14.69
CA CYS A 51 11.23 7.59 15.87
C CYS A 51 11.43 6.75 17.13
N THR A 52 11.75 7.41 18.23
CA THR A 52 11.96 6.79 19.55
C THR A 52 10.66 6.54 20.32
N ALA A 53 9.55 7.09 19.83
CA ALA A 53 8.19 6.98 20.37
C ALA A 53 7.18 7.14 19.23
N ALA A 54 5.89 7.00 19.51
CA ALA A 54 4.85 7.25 18.51
C ALA A 54 4.86 8.74 18.09
N PRO A 55 4.91 9.05 16.78
CA PRO A 55 4.74 10.42 16.31
C PRO A 55 3.31 10.90 16.58
N THR A 56 3.10 12.22 16.62
CA THR A 56 1.75 12.78 16.74
C THR A 56 1.10 12.81 15.36
N ALA A 57 -0.05 12.15 15.20
CA ALA A 57 -0.78 12.13 13.93
C ALA A 57 -1.08 13.55 13.41
N PRO A 58 -1.06 13.77 12.08
CA PRO A 58 -1.48 15.04 11.50
C PRO A 58 -2.98 15.30 11.77
N THR A 59 -3.37 16.56 11.70
CA THR A 59 -4.77 17.01 11.75
C THR A 59 -5.02 17.93 10.57
N LEU A 60 -6.27 18.36 10.36
CA LEU A 60 -6.64 19.34 9.33
C LEU A 60 -5.93 20.71 9.49
N SER A 61 -5.21 20.95 10.60
CA SER A 61 -4.55 22.23 10.89
C SER A 61 -3.11 22.11 11.37
N SER A 62 -2.57 20.88 11.39
CA SER A 62 -1.21 20.63 11.84
C SER A 62 -0.63 19.39 11.16
N SER A 63 0.59 19.51 10.66
CA SER A 63 1.32 18.38 10.12
C SER A 63 1.76 17.39 11.20
N MET A 64 2.24 16.22 10.77
CA MET A 64 2.69 15.16 11.68
C MET A 64 3.80 15.66 12.61
N GLY A 65 3.63 15.43 13.91
CA GLY A 65 4.63 15.78 14.92
C GLY A 65 5.79 14.79 14.90
N LEU A 66 6.96 15.25 14.43
CA LEU A 66 8.18 14.45 14.25
C LEU A 66 9.30 14.79 15.26
N ASP A 67 8.97 15.46 16.37
CA ASP A 67 9.94 15.95 17.37
C ASP A 67 10.84 14.83 17.96
N ASN A 68 10.31 13.61 18.02
CA ASN A 68 10.97 12.42 18.56
C ASN A 68 11.56 11.52 17.46
N CYS A 69 11.62 12.03 16.23
CA CYS A 69 12.05 11.32 15.03
C CYS A 69 13.34 11.89 14.46
N PHE A 70 14.10 11.03 13.79
CA PHE A 70 15.29 11.38 13.05
C PHE A 70 15.08 11.08 11.57
N LYS A 71 15.26 12.07 10.70
CA LYS A 71 15.24 11.86 9.25
C LYS A 71 16.48 11.08 8.82
N ASN A 72 16.32 9.78 8.58
CA ASN A 72 17.42 8.93 8.19
C ASN A 72 17.58 8.83 6.67
N TRP A 73 16.57 9.16 5.88
CA TRP A 73 16.69 9.17 4.42
C TRP A 73 15.83 10.24 3.76
N GLU A 74 16.31 10.81 2.65
CA GLU A 74 15.56 11.74 1.81
C GLU A 74 15.92 11.65 0.31
N SER A 75 14.93 11.93 -0.53
CA SER A 75 15.04 12.18 -1.96
C SER A 75 14.08 13.31 -2.36
N SER A 76 14.61 14.51 -2.59
CA SER A 76 13.79 15.71 -2.88
C SER A 76 12.95 15.62 -4.15
N ALA A 77 13.38 14.80 -5.12
CA ALA A 77 12.65 14.59 -6.37
C ALA A 77 11.67 13.41 -6.30
N GLY A 78 11.62 12.69 -5.17
CA GLY A 78 11.02 11.38 -5.08
C GLY A 78 11.93 10.29 -5.64
N ALA A 79 11.88 9.11 -5.03
CA ALA A 79 12.57 7.91 -5.48
C ALA A 79 11.53 6.82 -5.77
N THR A 80 11.50 6.33 -7.01
CA THR A 80 10.69 5.17 -7.37
C THR A 80 11.30 3.92 -6.78
N LEU A 81 10.57 3.23 -5.91
CA LEU A 81 10.99 2.02 -5.22
C LEU A 81 10.13 0.83 -5.67
N PRO A 82 10.68 -0.14 -6.41
CA PRO A 82 10.00 -1.38 -6.70
C PRO A 82 10.07 -2.29 -5.46
N LEU A 83 8.97 -2.40 -4.75
CA LEU A 83 8.82 -3.24 -3.57
C LEU A 83 8.53 -4.68 -3.99
N GLN A 84 9.23 -5.63 -3.38
CA GLN A 84 9.00 -7.05 -3.55
C GLN A 84 9.13 -7.75 -2.21
N GLN A 85 8.32 -8.79 -2.04
CA GLN A 85 8.27 -9.57 -0.80
C GLN A 85 9.66 -10.08 -0.42
N ASN A 86 10.11 -9.76 0.81
CA ASN A 86 11.36 -10.25 1.40
C ASN A 86 12.62 -9.95 0.58
N GLN A 87 12.61 -8.87 -0.21
CA GLN A 87 13.77 -8.44 -0.98
C GLN A 87 14.36 -7.15 -0.40
N THR A 88 15.69 -7.11 -0.27
CA THR A 88 16.40 -5.87 0.03
C THR A 88 16.43 -4.97 -1.20
N ARG A 89 16.37 -3.65 -0.97
CA ARG A 89 16.43 -2.65 -2.03
C ARG A 89 17.43 -1.55 -1.69
N ASP A 90 18.20 -1.16 -2.70
CA ASP A 90 18.97 0.07 -2.63
C ASP A 90 17.98 1.24 -2.65
N MET A 91 18.12 2.15 -1.68
CA MET A 91 17.33 3.37 -1.63
C MET A 91 18.13 4.53 -2.25
N PRO A 92 17.83 4.95 -3.49
CA PRO A 92 18.51 6.08 -4.09
C PRO A 92 18.14 7.36 -3.34
N GLY A 93 19.12 8.11 -2.86
CA GLY A 93 18.90 9.31 -2.08
C GLY A 93 20.04 9.55 -1.08
N THR A 94 19.81 10.45 -0.14
CA THR A 94 20.77 10.76 0.91
C THR A 94 20.40 10.00 2.17
N MET A 95 21.28 9.12 2.64
CA MET A 95 21.13 8.38 3.89
C MET A 95 21.97 9.03 4.99
N SER A 96 21.34 9.31 6.14
CA SER A 96 21.97 9.84 7.34
C SER A 96 21.85 8.83 8.48
N ARG A 97 22.95 8.55 9.16
CA ARG A 97 22.96 7.66 10.30
C ARG A 97 22.27 8.34 11.50
N PRO A 98 21.25 7.74 12.12
CA PRO A 98 20.66 8.26 13.35
C PRO A 98 21.64 8.21 14.54
N SER A 99 21.32 8.95 15.60
CA SER A 99 22.06 8.85 16.86
C SER A 99 21.87 7.47 17.50
N ASN A 100 22.81 7.08 18.36
CA ASN A 100 22.68 5.84 19.11
C ASN A 100 21.42 5.88 19.99
N GLY A 101 20.67 4.79 19.99
CA GLY A 101 19.39 4.72 20.68
C GLY A 101 18.52 3.58 20.16
N THR A 102 17.34 3.48 20.76
CA THR A 102 16.32 2.50 20.39
C THR A 102 15.17 3.23 19.68
N TYR A 103 14.87 2.79 18.47
CA TYR A 103 13.81 3.33 17.63
C TYR A 103 12.71 2.29 17.53
N THR A 104 11.48 2.72 17.82
CA THR A 104 10.30 1.84 17.96
C THR A 104 9.29 2.07 16.85
N HIS A 105 9.40 3.18 16.12
CA HIS A 105 8.49 3.53 15.04
C HIS A 105 9.26 4.04 13.82
N GLY A 106 8.65 3.87 12.66
CA GLY A 106 9.09 4.44 11.39
C GLY A 106 8.03 5.36 10.82
N VAL A 107 8.45 6.38 10.08
CA VAL A 107 7.54 7.20 9.26
C VAL A 107 8.11 7.29 7.86
N MET A 108 7.26 7.18 6.84
CA MET A 108 7.64 7.41 5.45
C MET A 108 6.66 8.38 4.80
N LEU A 109 7.20 9.39 4.11
CA LEU A 109 6.43 10.26 3.22
C LEU A 109 6.56 9.71 1.81
N ILE A 110 5.44 9.35 1.21
CA ILE A 110 5.36 8.78 -0.14
C ILE A 110 4.36 9.56 -1.00
N ASP A 111 4.47 9.39 -2.30
CA ASP A 111 3.44 9.81 -3.24
C ASP A 111 2.17 9.00 -3.00
N ASN A 112 1.01 9.59 -3.24
CA ASN A 112 -0.27 8.89 -3.12
C ASN A 112 -0.56 8.00 -4.35
N THR A 113 0.49 7.53 -5.03
CA THR A 113 0.39 6.72 -6.25
C THR A 113 1.07 5.37 -6.07
N PHE A 114 0.42 4.33 -6.56
CA PHE A 114 0.84 2.94 -6.41
C PHE A 114 0.85 2.23 -7.75
N GLY A 115 2.02 1.73 -8.15
CA GLY A 115 2.17 0.91 -9.35
C GLY A 115 1.97 -0.56 -9.03
N ILE A 116 1.02 -1.21 -9.70
CA ILE A 116 0.67 -2.62 -9.53
C ILE A 116 0.88 -3.33 -10.85
N THR A 117 1.61 -4.43 -10.82
CA THR A 117 1.74 -5.35 -11.96
C THR A 117 1.46 -6.76 -11.47
N MET A 118 0.47 -7.42 -12.07
CA MET A 118 0.05 -8.76 -11.66
C MET A 118 -0.58 -9.53 -12.82
N ALA A 119 -0.22 -10.81 -12.95
CA ALA A 119 -0.96 -11.80 -13.72
C ALA A 119 -1.27 -13.01 -12.85
N MET A 120 -2.47 -13.57 -12.99
CA MET A 120 -2.94 -14.65 -12.13
C MET A 120 -3.90 -15.58 -12.86
N GLN A 121 -4.04 -16.77 -12.30
CA GLN A 121 -5.04 -17.75 -12.70
C GLN A 121 -6.04 -17.94 -11.56
N PHE A 122 -7.32 -18.00 -11.92
CA PHE A 122 -8.42 -18.33 -11.04
C PHE A 122 -8.91 -19.77 -11.24
N ASP A 123 -9.53 -20.34 -10.20
CA ASP A 123 -10.19 -21.65 -10.25
C ASP A 123 -11.58 -21.60 -10.93
N GLY A 124 -12.06 -20.39 -11.23
CA GLY A 124 -13.29 -20.08 -11.95
C GLY A 124 -13.08 -19.01 -13.02
N THR A 125 -14.12 -18.76 -13.80
CA THR A 125 -14.12 -17.69 -14.82
C THR A 125 -14.40 -16.35 -14.15
N MET A 126 -13.58 -15.35 -14.48
CA MET A 126 -13.71 -13.97 -14.04
C MET A 126 -14.03 -13.06 -15.23
N GLY A 127 -14.70 -11.93 -14.98
CA GLY A 127 -14.80 -10.81 -15.91
C GLY A 127 -13.61 -9.86 -15.74
N GLY A 128 -13.08 -9.34 -16.85
CA GLY A 128 -12.16 -8.21 -16.87
C GLY A 128 -12.92 -6.91 -17.14
N GLN A 129 -12.37 -5.78 -16.68
CA GLN A 129 -13.02 -4.48 -16.82
C GLN A 129 -13.11 -3.95 -18.27
N ASP A 130 -12.32 -4.54 -19.17
CA ASP A 130 -12.41 -4.33 -20.61
C ASP A 130 -13.52 -5.14 -21.31
N GLY A 131 -14.36 -5.85 -20.54
CA GLY A 131 -15.45 -6.70 -21.02
C GLY A 131 -15.00 -8.08 -21.50
N THR A 132 -13.72 -8.43 -21.29
CA THR A 132 -13.21 -9.78 -21.56
C THR A 132 -13.54 -10.74 -20.42
N SER A 133 -13.33 -12.04 -20.63
CA SER A 133 -13.61 -13.05 -19.62
C SER A 133 -12.75 -14.30 -19.81
N GLY A 134 -12.39 -14.92 -18.69
CA GLY A 134 -11.66 -16.17 -18.66
C GLY A 134 -11.08 -16.47 -17.29
N VAL A 135 -10.20 -17.48 -17.24
CA VAL A 135 -9.59 -17.95 -15.97
C VAL A 135 -8.21 -17.34 -15.73
N PHE A 136 -7.63 -16.67 -16.72
CA PHE A 136 -6.37 -15.93 -16.57
C PHE A 136 -6.67 -14.45 -16.61
N CYS A 137 -6.30 -13.71 -15.57
CA CYS A 137 -6.50 -12.27 -15.50
C CYS A 137 -5.17 -11.56 -15.25
N ALA A 138 -5.08 -10.31 -15.70
CA ALA A 138 -3.90 -9.50 -15.51
C ALA A 138 -4.25 -8.02 -15.36
N SER A 139 -3.37 -7.28 -14.70
CA SER A 139 -3.42 -5.82 -14.63
C SER A 139 -3.16 -5.21 -16.01
N VAL A 140 -3.80 -4.07 -16.29
CA VAL A 140 -3.69 -3.34 -17.56
C VAL A 140 -2.82 -2.10 -17.39
N ALA A 141 -2.02 -1.77 -18.41
CA ALA A 141 -1.22 -0.55 -18.37
C ALA A 141 -2.13 0.70 -18.43
N GLY A 142 -2.05 1.55 -17.41
CA GLY A 142 -2.94 2.70 -17.28
C GLY A 142 -2.73 3.42 -15.96
N ASN A 143 -3.50 4.49 -15.76
CA ASN A 143 -3.61 5.16 -14.47
C ASN A 143 -5.05 5.61 -14.24
N GLU A 144 -5.56 5.38 -13.04
CA GLU A 144 -6.88 5.83 -12.60
C GLU A 144 -6.82 6.22 -11.13
N THR A 145 -7.87 6.88 -10.65
CA THR A 145 -7.95 7.37 -9.27
C THR A 145 -8.96 6.54 -8.50
N TYR A 146 -8.57 6.11 -7.30
CA TYR A 146 -9.50 5.64 -6.29
C TYR A 146 -9.76 6.76 -5.29
N GLY A 147 -11.02 7.05 -5.01
CA GLY A 147 -11.42 8.15 -4.14
C GLY A 147 -12.87 8.08 -3.71
N SER A 148 -13.33 9.11 -3.00
CA SER A 148 -14.70 9.17 -2.49
C SER A 148 -15.74 9.43 -3.58
N GLY A 149 -17.03 9.37 -3.24
CA GLY A 149 -18.13 9.66 -4.17
C GLY A 149 -18.35 8.59 -5.25
N GLY A 150 -17.90 7.37 -5.02
CA GLY A 150 -17.98 6.22 -5.91
C GLY A 150 -16.88 6.20 -6.97
N ASN A 151 -15.76 6.89 -6.75
CA ASN A 151 -14.64 6.91 -7.69
C ASN A 151 -13.79 5.64 -7.54
N ILE A 152 -14.14 4.62 -8.32
CA ILE A 152 -13.48 3.31 -8.33
C ILE A 152 -12.83 3.12 -9.70
N PRO A 153 -11.58 2.61 -9.78
CA PRO A 153 -10.97 2.24 -11.04
C PRO A 153 -11.85 1.34 -11.91
N SER A 154 -11.95 1.64 -13.19
CA SER A 154 -12.79 0.99 -14.20
C SER A 154 -12.01 0.37 -15.36
N ALA A 155 -10.69 0.48 -15.36
CA ALA A 155 -9.82 -0.02 -16.43
C ALA A 155 -8.50 -0.60 -15.90
N SER A 156 -8.55 -1.26 -14.74
CA SER A 156 -7.40 -1.87 -14.08
C SER A 156 -7.09 -3.30 -14.58
N SER A 157 -8.06 -4.00 -15.17
CA SER A 157 -7.96 -5.46 -15.42
C SER A 157 -8.42 -5.93 -16.81
N THR A 158 -7.90 -7.09 -17.21
CA THR A 158 -8.32 -7.87 -18.39
C THR A 158 -8.27 -9.36 -18.07
N CYS A 159 -9.12 -10.17 -18.69
CA CYS A 159 -9.20 -11.61 -18.47
C CYS A 159 -9.29 -12.40 -19.80
N GLY A 160 -8.90 -13.68 -19.77
CA GLY A 160 -8.83 -14.50 -20.98
C GLY A 160 -8.65 -15.99 -20.72
N SER A 161 -8.74 -16.76 -21.81
CA SER A 161 -8.65 -18.23 -21.76
C SER A 161 -7.22 -18.77 -21.69
N SER A 162 -6.22 -17.89 -21.78
CA SER A 162 -4.79 -18.22 -21.70
C SER A 162 -4.04 -17.14 -20.91
N ALA A 163 -2.85 -17.48 -20.40
CA ALA A 163 -1.98 -16.54 -19.70
C ALA A 163 -1.79 -15.21 -20.46
N ILE A 164 -1.82 -14.11 -19.70
CA ILE A 164 -1.76 -12.74 -20.20
C ILE A 164 -0.49 -12.08 -19.66
N THR A 165 0.20 -11.31 -20.50
CA THR A 165 1.31 -10.47 -20.05
C THR A 165 0.75 -9.23 -19.33
N PRO A 166 1.10 -8.99 -18.06
CA PRO A 166 0.55 -7.87 -17.32
C PRO A 166 1.18 -6.54 -17.72
N GLY A 167 0.37 -5.47 -17.63
CA GLY A 167 0.81 -4.08 -17.69
C GLY A 167 0.83 -3.43 -16.31
N LYS A 168 1.61 -2.35 -16.14
CA LYS A 168 1.63 -1.58 -14.88
C LYS A 168 0.40 -0.69 -14.80
N PHE A 169 -0.54 -1.05 -13.93
CA PHE A 169 -1.63 -0.18 -13.51
C PHE A 169 -1.11 0.77 -12.42
N VAL A 170 -1.45 2.05 -12.49
CA VAL A 170 -1.10 3.05 -11.47
C VAL A 170 -2.38 3.56 -10.83
N GLU A 171 -2.58 3.26 -9.56
CA GLU A 171 -3.69 3.82 -8.79
C GLU A 171 -3.23 5.09 -8.08
N THR A 172 -3.97 6.18 -8.24
CA THR A 172 -3.84 7.38 -7.40
C THR A 172 -4.88 7.31 -6.29
N LEU A 173 -4.45 7.27 -5.03
CA LEU A 173 -5.32 7.17 -3.86
C LEU A 173 -5.66 8.56 -3.31
N THR A 174 -6.93 8.96 -3.34
CA THR A 174 -7.41 10.24 -2.80
C THR A 174 -8.40 10.09 -1.64
N SER A 175 -8.79 8.87 -1.28
CA SER A 175 -9.58 8.55 -0.08
C SER A 175 -9.33 7.09 0.28
N PHE A 176 -9.39 6.73 1.57
CA PHE A 176 -9.38 5.34 2.01
C PHE A 176 -10.78 4.67 1.91
N ASP A 177 -11.83 5.45 1.68
CA ASP A 177 -13.20 4.97 1.48
C ASP A 177 -13.78 5.51 0.15
N SER A 178 -14.51 4.67 -0.57
CA SER A 178 -15.08 5.03 -1.87
C SER A 178 -16.42 5.75 -1.76
N GLY A 179 -17.13 5.64 -0.63
CA GLY A 179 -18.39 6.32 -0.35
C GLY A 179 -18.15 7.73 0.16
N ASP A 180 -17.71 7.84 1.41
CA ASP A 180 -17.39 9.10 2.07
C ASP A 180 -15.88 9.34 2.00
N PHE A 181 -15.46 10.61 2.06
CA PHE A 181 -14.03 10.91 2.10
C PHE A 181 -13.44 10.49 3.45
N ASP A 182 -12.35 9.71 3.39
CA ASP A 182 -11.58 9.29 4.54
C ASP A 182 -10.09 9.52 4.28
N ALA A 183 -9.46 10.34 5.12
CA ALA A 183 -8.07 10.75 4.98
C ALA A 183 -7.12 9.92 5.83
N ASP A 184 -7.62 9.08 6.74
CA ASP A 184 -6.77 8.28 7.60
C ASP A 184 -7.29 6.87 7.84
N VAL A 185 -6.36 5.92 7.97
CA VAL A 185 -6.68 4.52 8.23
C VAL A 185 -5.62 3.92 9.13
N SER A 186 -6.01 2.93 9.92
CA SER A 186 -5.07 2.08 10.66
C SER A 186 -5.34 0.62 10.41
N ALA A 187 -4.27 -0.15 10.22
CA ALA A 187 -4.33 -1.60 10.14
C ALA A 187 -3.35 -2.21 11.15
N ASP A 188 -3.84 -3.16 11.93
CA ASP A 188 -3.08 -3.88 12.96
C ASP A 188 -2.70 -5.28 12.48
N ASN A 189 -1.59 -5.80 13.00
CA ASN A 189 -1.16 -7.17 12.80
C ASN A 189 -0.99 -7.58 11.32
N LEU A 190 -0.49 -6.65 10.49
CA LEU A 190 -0.22 -6.88 9.07
C LEU A 190 0.60 -8.15 8.88
N ASN A 191 0.08 -9.07 8.06
CA ASN A 191 0.69 -10.37 7.76
C ASN A 191 1.11 -11.16 9.03
N GLY A 192 0.39 -11.01 10.15
CA GLY A 192 0.65 -11.73 11.40
C GLY A 192 1.90 -11.29 12.18
N THR A 193 2.48 -10.13 11.85
CA THR A 193 3.77 -9.68 12.43
C THR A 193 3.65 -8.88 13.73
N SER A 194 2.45 -8.69 14.29
CA SER A 194 2.14 -7.79 15.42
C SER A 194 2.47 -6.30 15.21
N ALA A 195 3.01 -5.93 14.05
CA ALA A 195 3.20 -4.55 13.66
C ALA A 195 1.87 -3.91 13.23
N SER A 196 1.80 -2.59 13.36
CA SER A 196 0.63 -1.79 13.01
C SER A 196 1.06 -0.62 12.14
N ILE A 197 0.28 -0.33 11.11
CA ILE A 197 0.49 0.83 10.23
C ILE A 197 -0.69 1.78 10.33
N SER A 198 -0.40 3.08 10.26
CA SER A 198 -1.39 4.12 10.00
C SER A 198 -1.03 4.85 8.72
N GLY A 199 -2.01 5.07 7.84
CA GLY A 199 -1.89 5.89 6.65
C GLY A 199 -2.61 7.22 6.86
N TYR A 200 -2.03 8.31 6.36
CA TYR A 200 -2.61 9.66 6.40
C TYR A 200 -2.44 10.34 5.04
N LEU A 201 -3.54 10.58 4.33
CA LEU A 201 -3.57 11.40 3.13
C LEU A 201 -3.46 12.87 3.54
N VAL A 202 -2.43 13.55 3.02
CA VAL A 202 -2.08 14.90 3.44
C VAL A 202 -2.08 15.88 2.28
N ASP A 203 -2.35 17.14 2.59
CA ASP A 203 -2.27 18.26 1.67
C ASP A 203 -0.82 18.72 1.41
N THR A 204 -0.66 19.76 0.59
CA THR A 204 0.65 20.32 0.25
C THR A 204 1.40 20.95 1.44
N ASP A 205 0.69 21.29 2.51
CA ASP A 205 1.28 21.80 3.76
C ASP A 205 1.62 20.65 4.74
N GLY A 206 1.27 19.40 4.40
CA GLY A 206 1.47 18.21 5.20
C GLY A 206 0.42 18.01 6.30
N ASN A 207 -0.68 18.77 6.27
CA ASN A 207 -1.84 18.57 7.15
C ASN A 207 -2.72 17.45 6.60
N LEU A 208 -3.57 16.86 7.43
CA LEU A 208 -4.55 15.89 6.94
C LEU A 208 -5.47 16.56 5.91
N ALA A 209 -5.68 15.92 4.75
CA ALA A 209 -6.51 16.48 3.69
C ALA A 209 -7.99 16.56 4.11
N GLU A 210 -8.72 17.57 3.63
CA GLU A 210 -10.15 17.77 3.95
C GLU A 210 -11.09 17.10 2.91
N ASN A 211 -10.59 16.84 1.70
CA ASN A 211 -11.32 16.16 0.62
C ASN A 211 -10.34 15.63 -0.44
N ASP A 212 -10.85 14.86 -1.41
CA ASP A 212 -10.05 14.23 -2.47
C ASP A 212 -9.17 15.20 -3.26
N ALA A 213 -9.63 16.44 -3.49
CA ALA A 213 -8.91 17.40 -4.32
C ALA A 213 -7.72 18.05 -3.60
N ASP A 214 -7.71 17.97 -2.26
CA ASP A 214 -6.63 18.52 -1.44
C ASP A 214 -5.50 17.51 -1.21
N VAL A 215 -5.70 16.23 -1.52
CA VAL A 215 -4.68 15.18 -1.34
C VAL A 215 -3.49 15.42 -2.27
N ASP A 216 -2.29 15.55 -1.67
CA ASP A 216 -1.01 15.63 -2.38
C ASP A 216 -0.12 14.42 -2.11
N LYS A 217 -0.02 13.97 -0.86
CA LYS A 217 0.90 12.89 -0.44
C LYS A 217 0.25 11.95 0.55
N LEU A 218 0.94 10.86 0.84
CA LEU A 218 0.57 9.90 1.86
C LEU A 218 1.71 9.75 2.87
N ILE A 219 1.38 9.82 4.15
CA ILE A 219 2.29 9.51 5.25
C ILE A 219 1.92 8.14 5.82
N GLY A 220 2.87 7.20 5.79
CA GLY A 220 2.78 5.94 6.52
C GLY A 220 3.52 6.04 7.84
N SER A 221 2.85 5.75 8.97
CA SER A 221 3.47 5.60 10.28
C SER A 221 3.39 4.14 10.72
N LEU A 222 4.51 3.55 11.09
CA LEU A 222 4.65 2.14 11.41
C LEU A 222 5.14 1.95 12.84
N VAL A 223 4.49 1.07 13.60
CA VAL A 223 5.04 0.48 14.83
C VAL A 223 5.87 -0.74 14.45
N PHE A 224 7.15 -0.77 14.85
CA PHE A 224 7.99 -1.93 14.56
C PHE A 224 7.60 -3.13 15.42
N ALA A 225 7.56 -4.32 14.82
CA ALA A 225 7.44 -5.58 15.57
C ALA A 225 8.62 -5.75 16.55
N ASP A 226 9.83 -5.42 16.07
CA ASP A 226 11.05 -5.40 16.85
C ASP A 226 11.70 -4.01 16.76
N ALA A 227 12.05 -3.44 17.92
CA ALA A 227 12.72 -2.16 17.95
C ALA A 227 14.13 -2.21 17.32
N VAL A 228 14.46 -1.18 16.55
CA VAL A 228 15.76 -1.05 15.88
C VAL A 228 16.74 -0.33 16.79
N ASN A 229 17.91 -0.93 17.01
CA ASN A 229 18.91 -0.40 17.95
C ASN A 229 20.16 0.08 17.22
N PHE A 230 20.48 1.36 17.38
CA PHE A 230 21.73 1.93 16.88
C PHE A 230 22.77 2.01 17.99
N THR A 231 23.90 1.34 17.79
CA THR A 231 25.08 1.39 18.67
C THR A 231 26.28 1.92 17.89
N GLU A 232 27.38 2.26 18.57
CA GLU A 232 28.62 2.67 17.89
C GLU A 232 29.13 1.64 16.86
N ALA A 233 28.79 0.36 17.04
CA ALA A 233 29.17 -0.72 16.13
C ALA A 233 28.26 -0.85 14.90
N THR A 234 27.06 -0.24 14.93
CA THR A 234 26.08 -0.34 13.84
C THR A 234 26.61 0.39 12.61
N THR A 235 26.82 -0.35 11.53
CA THR A 235 27.33 0.17 10.26
C THR A 235 26.32 0.08 9.12
N THR A 236 25.31 -0.77 9.26
CA THR A 236 24.31 -0.99 8.22
C THR A 236 22.89 -0.90 8.77
N LEU A 237 22.00 -0.33 7.97
CA LEU A 237 20.55 -0.38 8.15
C LEU A 237 19.99 -1.08 6.92
N THR A 238 19.33 -2.22 7.13
CA THR A 238 18.66 -2.97 6.08
C THR A 238 17.18 -2.71 6.15
N MET A 239 16.58 -2.39 5.02
CA MET A 239 15.13 -2.28 4.85
C MET A 239 14.65 -3.37 3.92
N LEU A 240 13.67 -4.13 4.41
CA LEU A 240 12.88 -5.07 3.64
C LEU A 240 11.46 -4.54 3.54
N PHE A 241 10.73 -4.95 2.51
CA PHE A 241 9.31 -4.65 2.40
C PHE A 241 8.51 -5.94 2.39
N ASN A 242 7.46 -5.95 3.17
CA ASN A 242 6.42 -6.96 3.19
C ASN A 242 5.22 -6.37 2.44
N VAL A 243 5.00 -6.89 1.24
CA VAL A 243 3.93 -6.51 0.31
C VAL A 243 2.93 -7.66 0.16
N GLY A 244 2.87 -8.58 1.13
CA GLY A 244 1.96 -9.74 1.13
C GLY A 244 0.49 -9.37 0.94
N GLU A 245 0.17 -8.14 1.31
CA GLU A 245 -1.15 -7.52 1.26
C GLU A 245 -1.16 -6.26 0.38
N GLY A 246 -0.10 -6.03 -0.41
CA GLY A 246 0.11 -4.78 -1.15
C GLY A 246 -0.83 -4.57 -2.34
N MET A 247 -1.69 -5.54 -2.66
CA MET A 247 -2.69 -5.44 -3.72
C MET A 247 -4.00 -6.02 -3.22
N SER A 248 -5.09 -5.28 -3.39
CA SER A 248 -6.46 -5.73 -3.17
C SER A 248 -7.09 -6.22 -4.48
N LEU A 249 -7.84 -7.31 -4.38
CA LEU A 249 -8.70 -7.84 -5.44
C LEU A 249 -10.15 -7.77 -4.95
N TYR A 250 -11.01 -7.13 -5.72
CA TYR A 250 -12.43 -7.00 -5.39
C TYR A 250 -13.29 -6.95 -6.65
N ASP A 251 -14.59 -7.14 -6.46
CA ASP A 251 -15.63 -6.93 -7.46
C ASP A 251 -16.52 -5.76 -6.99
N ASP A 252 -16.65 -4.74 -7.83
CA ASP A 252 -17.44 -3.54 -7.56
C ASP A 252 -18.96 -3.74 -7.77
N GLY A 253 -19.40 -4.99 -7.96
CA GLY A 253 -20.79 -5.35 -8.25
C GLY A 253 -21.07 -5.49 -9.75
N SER A 254 -20.02 -5.53 -10.57
CA SER A 254 -20.11 -5.67 -12.03
C SER A 254 -19.71 -7.07 -12.55
N ASP A 255 -19.48 -8.03 -11.65
CA ASP A 255 -18.94 -9.37 -11.95
C ASP A 255 -17.54 -9.27 -12.61
N GLN A 256 -16.79 -8.21 -12.30
CA GLN A 256 -15.47 -7.91 -12.87
C GLN A 256 -14.43 -7.74 -11.78
N ILE A 257 -13.24 -8.25 -12.02
CA ILE A 257 -12.12 -8.08 -11.09
C ILE A 257 -11.54 -6.66 -11.20
N THR A 258 -11.34 -6.01 -10.07
CA THR A 258 -10.62 -4.74 -9.95
C THR A 258 -9.33 -4.96 -9.16
N PHE A 259 -8.23 -4.40 -9.65
CA PHE A 259 -6.96 -4.33 -8.93
C PHE A 259 -6.85 -2.98 -8.22
N GLY A 260 -6.66 -3.01 -6.91
CA GLY A 260 -6.39 -1.81 -6.10
C GLY A 260 -5.12 -1.94 -5.27
N SER A 261 -4.63 -0.82 -4.76
CA SER A 261 -3.51 -0.81 -3.82
C SER A 261 -3.92 -1.35 -2.46
N GLY A 262 -2.97 -1.96 -1.77
CA GLY A 262 -3.17 -2.46 -0.42
C GLY A 262 -2.04 -2.04 0.53
N PRO A 263 -2.20 -2.30 1.83
CA PRO A 263 -1.18 -1.94 2.80
C PRO A 263 0.11 -2.72 2.56
N PHE A 264 1.24 -2.06 2.78
CA PHE A 264 2.56 -2.68 2.79
C PHE A 264 3.33 -2.21 4.01
N GLN A 265 4.28 -3.02 4.44
CA GLN A 265 5.03 -2.80 5.66
C GLN A 265 6.53 -2.79 5.38
N ALA A 266 7.24 -1.77 5.87
CA ALA A 266 8.69 -1.81 5.93
C ALA A 266 9.16 -2.61 7.17
N ILE A 267 10.16 -3.47 7.01
CA ILE A 267 10.82 -4.20 8.08
C ILE A 267 12.26 -3.70 8.12
N LEU A 268 12.68 -3.18 9.27
CA LEU A 268 14.00 -2.60 9.45
C LEU A 268 14.85 -3.43 10.40
N THR A 269 16.11 -3.67 10.03
CA THR A 269 17.09 -4.38 10.86
C THR A 269 18.46 -3.72 10.77
N THR A 270 19.23 -3.79 11.85
CA THR A 270 20.64 -3.36 11.93
C THR A 270 21.56 -4.57 12.07
N ASP A 271 22.86 -4.38 11.79
CA ASP A 271 23.92 -5.38 12.00
C ASP A 271 24.40 -5.51 13.45
#